data_AF-A0A2A5CY54-F1
#
_entry.id   AF-A0A2A5CY54-F1
#
_cell.length_a   1.000
_cell.length_b   1.000
_cell.length_c   1.000
_cell.angle_alpha   90.00
_cell.angle_beta   90.00
_cell.angle_gamma   90.00
#
_symmetry.space_group_name_H-M   'P 1'
#
loop_
_entity.id
_entity.type
_entity.pdbx_description
1 polymer ?
#
loop_
_entity_poly.entity_id
_entity_poly.type
_entity_poly.pdbx_seq_one_letter_code
_entity_poly.pdbx_strand_id
1 'polypeptide(L)'
;MKNNDYLLPGIAAIGVAILFPITWIYELASSFSNMDEYRFSFQFGVSSFLFLLLGLASIYVYYSFMKLLHDHHNYKRADFAFITMIVVSILYSVGFFILDVTSLWISPLFNITVSSWLFASIIVIFGIIDLLIAVTLLSGHKELPEQFKIFAIINLIMGVFELTLVFSPVVLVLFPVVAILMALIFLKKPESIEIV
;
A
#
# COMPACT_ATOMS: atom_id res chain seq x y z
N MET A 1 -15.52 -25.24 -0.02
CA MET A 1 -14.68 -24.17 -0.61
C MET A 1 -13.23 -24.54 -0.35
N LYS A 2 -12.35 -24.48 -1.36
CA LYS A 2 -11.02 -25.09 -1.26
C LYS A 2 -10.13 -24.22 -0.37
N ASN A 3 -9.37 -24.87 0.50
CA ASN A 3 -8.44 -24.32 1.50
C ASN A 3 -7.28 -23.48 0.92
N ASN A 4 -7.38 -23.01 -0.33
CA ASN A 4 -6.29 -22.44 -1.13
C ASN A 4 -6.63 -21.08 -1.76
N ASP A 5 -7.87 -20.59 -1.63
CA ASP A 5 -8.33 -19.38 -2.34
C ASP A 5 -7.59 -18.11 -1.87
N TYR A 6 -7.03 -18.13 -0.65
CA TYR A 6 -6.25 -17.04 -0.06
C TYR A 6 -4.74 -17.31 0.04
N LEU A 7 -4.24 -18.43 -0.51
CA LEU A 7 -2.79 -18.70 -0.54
C LEU A 7 -2.04 -17.67 -1.39
N LEU A 8 -2.51 -17.42 -2.62
CA LEU A 8 -1.85 -16.51 -3.55
C LEU A 8 -1.89 -15.05 -3.06
N PRO A 9 -3.01 -14.51 -2.54
CA PRO A 9 -3.02 -13.22 -1.84
C PRO A 9 -2.02 -13.15 -0.67
N GLY A 10 -1.90 -14.21 0.13
CA GLY A 10 -0.93 -14.28 1.22
C GLY A 10 0.52 -14.20 0.73
N ILE A 11 0.87 -14.95 -0.31
CA ILE A 11 2.22 -14.90 -0.93
C ILE A 11 2.47 -13.52 -1.53
N ALA A 12 1.48 -12.94 -2.21
CA ALA A 12 1.60 -11.59 -2.78
C ALA A 12 1.83 -10.55 -1.68
N ALA A 13 1.14 -10.64 -0.55
CA ALA A 13 1.32 -9.73 0.58
C ALA A 13 2.71 -9.85 1.22
N ILE A 14 3.28 -11.05 1.32
CA ILE A 14 4.69 -11.24 1.70
C ILE A 14 5.62 -10.58 0.68
N GLY A 15 5.35 -10.78 -0.62
CA GLY A 15 6.09 -10.13 -1.70
C GLY A 15 6.07 -8.61 -1.57
N VAL A 16 4.90 -8.01 -1.33
CA VAL A 16 4.73 -6.57 -1.10
C VAL A 16 5.54 -6.11 0.12
N ALA A 17 5.50 -6.85 1.23
CA ALA A 17 6.24 -6.51 2.44
C ALA A 17 7.76 -6.47 2.23
N ILE A 18 8.29 -7.27 1.30
CA ILE A 18 9.71 -7.33 0.96
C ILE A 18 10.07 -6.29 -0.11
N LEU A 19 9.28 -6.22 -1.18
CA LEU A 19 9.55 -5.34 -2.32
C LEU A 19 9.42 -3.86 -1.94
N PHE A 20 8.46 -3.51 -1.09
CA PHE A 20 8.23 -2.12 -0.68
C PHE A 20 9.49 -1.46 -0.09
N PRO A 21 10.10 -1.97 1.00
CA PRO A 21 11.29 -1.35 1.56
C PRO A 21 12.49 -1.42 0.61
N ILE A 22 12.64 -2.50 -0.17
CA ILE A 22 13.74 -2.62 -1.14
C ILE A 22 13.67 -1.51 -2.20
N THR A 23 12.49 -1.29 -2.79
CA THR A 23 12.29 -0.24 -3.80
C THR A 23 12.61 1.14 -3.24
N TRP A 24 12.12 1.45 -2.03
CA TRP A 24 12.39 2.73 -1.38
C TRP A 24 13.84 2.92 -0.97
N ILE A 25 14.49 1.90 -0.42
CA ILE A 25 15.92 1.97 -0.06
C ILE A 25 16.76 2.20 -1.31
N TYR A 26 16.45 1.53 -2.42
CA TYR A 26 17.14 1.75 -3.70
C TYR A 26 16.99 3.19 -4.18
N GLU A 27 15.76 3.72 -4.20
CA GLU A 27 15.48 5.09 -4.62
C GLU A 27 16.17 6.13 -3.72
N LEU A 28 16.10 5.95 -2.40
CA LEU A 28 16.78 6.82 -1.43
C LEU A 28 18.30 6.77 -1.62
N ALA A 29 18.89 5.57 -1.69
CA ALA A 29 20.34 5.40 -1.85
C ALA A 29 20.85 6.03 -3.16
N SER A 30 20.11 5.87 -4.25
CA SER A 30 20.44 6.49 -5.54
C SER A 30 20.40 8.02 -5.44
N SER A 31 19.41 8.56 -4.72
CA SER A 31 19.26 10.00 -4.49
C SER A 31 20.39 10.60 -3.64
N PHE A 32 20.89 9.88 -2.62
CA PHE A 32 22.00 10.35 -1.78
C PHE A 32 23.36 10.33 -2.47
N SER A 33 23.56 9.46 -3.47
CA SER A 33 24.83 9.33 -4.17
C SER A 33 25.17 10.53 -5.08
N ASN A 34 24.16 11.30 -5.49
CA ASN A 34 24.29 12.50 -6.29
C ASN A 34 24.18 13.75 -5.41
N MET A 35 25.23 14.03 -4.62
CA MET A 35 25.23 15.10 -3.59
C MET A 35 25.06 16.54 -4.11
N ASP A 36 25.17 16.76 -5.43
CA ASP A 36 25.04 18.10 -6.01
C ASP A 36 23.57 18.55 -6.17
N GLU A 37 22.61 17.63 -6.21
CA GLU A 37 21.18 17.96 -6.23
C GLU A 37 20.36 16.86 -5.56
N TYR A 38 19.90 17.08 -4.32
CA TYR A 38 18.83 16.28 -3.70
C TYR A 38 17.58 16.34 -4.57
N ARG A 39 17.43 15.36 -5.46
CA ARG A 39 16.32 15.30 -6.41
C ARG A 39 15.75 13.89 -6.38
N PHE A 40 14.48 13.79 -5.99
CA PHE A 40 13.64 12.66 -6.37
C PHE A 40 13.41 12.75 -7.88
N SER A 41 14.41 12.37 -8.67
CA SER A 41 14.25 12.18 -10.10
C SER A 41 13.91 10.71 -10.32
N PHE A 42 12.61 10.42 -10.40
CA PHE A 42 12.22 9.16 -11.01
C PHE A 42 12.60 9.25 -12.49
N GLN A 43 13.56 8.41 -12.87
CA GLN A 43 14.05 8.30 -14.24
C GLN A 43 13.66 6.95 -14.76
N PHE A 44 13.29 6.89 -16.04
CA PHE A 44 12.92 5.64 -16.67
C PHE A 44 14.04 4.60 -16.53
N GLY A 45 13.73 3.47 -15.90
CA GLY A 45 14.71 2.44 -15.65
C GLY A 45 14.10 1.17 -15.06
N VAL A 46 14.98 0.31 -14.52
CA VAL A 46 14.56 -0.93 -13.86
C VAL A 46 13.66 -0.64 -12.66
N SER A 47 13.91 0.46 -11.93
CA SER A 47 13.09 0.85 -10.80
C SER A 47 11.66 1.21 -11.18
N SER A 48 11.42 1.80 -12.36
CA SER A 48 10.08 2.07 -12.88
C SER A 48 9.24 0.78 -12.98
N PHE A 49 9.84 -0.31 -13.46
CA PHE A 49 9.16 -1.61 -13.54
C PHE A 49 8.96 -2.26 -12.17
N LEU A 50 9.94 -2.16 -11.27
CA LEU A 50 9.82 -2.67 -9.89
C LEU A 50 8.70 -1.95 -9.13
N PHE A 51 8.60 -0.63 -9.30
CA PHE A 51 7.56 0.18 -8.70
C PHE A 51 6.17 -0.15 -9.26
N LEU A 52 6.07 -0.35 -10.58
CA LEU A 52 4.83 -0.79 -11.20
C LEU A 52 4.41 -2.18 -10.70
N LEU A 53 5.36 -3.13 -10.60
CA LEU A 53 5.11 -4.47 -10.09
C LEU A 53 4.64 -4.44 -8.63
N LEU A 54 5.30 -3.66 -7.78
CA LEU A 54 4.90 -3.43 -6.40
C LEU A 54 3.48 -2.86 -6.33
N GLY A 55 3.16 -1.87 -7.15
CA GLY A 55 1.83 -1.31 -7.29
C GLY A 55 0.75 -2.34 -7.60
N LEU A 56 0.98 -3.13 -8.65
CA LEU A 56 0.06 -4.19 -9.06
C LEU A 56 -0.13 -5.25 -7.99
N ALA A 57 0.94 -5.65 -7.30
CA ALA A 57 0.88 -6.58 -6.19
C ALA A 57 0.07 -6.00 -5.02
N SER A 58 0.30 -4.74 -4.65
CA SER A 58 -0.46 -4.05 -3.60
C SER A 58 -1.95 -3.95 -3.94
N ILE A 59 -2.29 -3.59 -5.17
CA ILE A 59 -3.68 -3.54 -5.67
C ILE A 59 -4.35 -4.91 -5.52
N TYR A 60 -3.68 -5.98 -5.95
CA TYR A 60 -4.20 -7.34 -5.85
C TYR A 60 -4.44 -7.77 -4.39
N VAL A 61 -3.52 -7.41 -3.51
CA VAL A 61 -3.62 -7.68 -2.06
C VAL A 61 -4.80 -6.92 -1.44
N TYR A 62 -4.95 -5.62 -1.71
CA TYR A 62 -6.09 -4.83 -1.21
C TYR A 62 -7.44 -5.35 -1.73
N TYR A 63 -7.52 -5.68 -3.01
CA TYR A 63 -8.73 -6.27 -3.59
C TYR A 63 -9.09 -7.60 -2.92
N SER A 64 -8.09 -8.46 -2.71
CA SER A 64 -8.28 -9.76 -2.07
C SER A 64 -8.66 -9.61 -0.59
N PHE A 65 -8.15 -8.58 0.10
CA PHE A 65 -8.50 -8.31 1.49
C PHE A 65 -9.94 -7.82 1.63
N MET A 66 -10.38 -6.92 0.74
CA MET A 66 -11.78 -6.51 0.64
C MET A 66 -12.68 -7.70 0.35
N LYS A 67 -12.31 -8.57 -0.59
CA LYS A 67 -13.06 -9.79 -0.89
C LYS A 67 -13.15 -10.73 0.31
N LEU A 68 -12.07 -10.88 1.08
CA LEU A 68 -12.06 -11.69 2.30
C LEU A 68 -13.05 -11.16 3.34
N LEU A 69 -13.13 -9.85 3.53
CA LEU A 69 -14.14 -9.22 4.40
C LEU A 69 -15.57 -9.54 3.96
N HIS A 70 -15.81 -9.62 2.64
CA HIS A 70 -17.12 -10.01 2.10
C HIS A 70 -17.41 -11.48 2.34
N ASP A 71 -16.49 -12.35 1.94
CA ASP A 71 -16.70 -13.80 1.90
C ASP A 71 -16.78 -14.40 3.30
N HIS A 72 -15.96 -13.93 4.25
CA HIS A 72 -15.85 -14.53 5.59
C HIS A 72 -16.57 -13.76 6.69
N HIS A 73 -16.81 -12.46 6.48
CA HIS A 73 -17.38 -11.59 7.53
C HIS A 73 -18.64 -10.84 7.08
N ASN A 74 -19.08 -10.99 5.82
CA ASN A 74 -20.19 -10.23 5.23
C ASN A 74 -20.08 -8.71 5.49
N TYR A 75 -18.84 -8.22 5.55
CA TYR A 75 -18.53 -6.88 6.01
C TYR A 75 -18.23 -5.96 4.82
N LYS A 76 -19.22 -5.14 4.43
CA LYS A 76 -19.15 -4.26 3.24
C LYS A 76 -18.95 -2.77 3.56
N ARG A 77 -18.88 -2.42 4.84
CA ARG A 77 -18.80 -0.99 5.25
C ARG A 77 -17.47 -0.34 4.87
N ALA A 78 -16.40 -1.14 4.73
CA ALA A 78 -15.08 -0.65 4.32
C ALA A 78 -14.87 -0.60 2.80
N ASP A 79 -15.84 -1.03 1.99
CA ASP A 79 -15.69 -1.17 0.53
C ASP A 79 -15.28 0.14 -0.13
N PHE A 80 -15.94 1.23 0.23
CA PHE A 80 -15.61 2.55 -0.31
C PHE A 80 -14.14 2.92 -0.03
N ALA A 81 -13.64 2.64 1.18
CA ALA A 81 -12.27 2.93 1.56
C ALA A 81 -11.27 2.06 0.78
N PHE A 82 -11.51 0.75 0.68
CA PHE A 82 -10.65 -0.17 -0.09
C PHE A 82 -10.69 0.09 -1.60
N ILE A 83 -11.86 0.41 -2.18
CA ILE A 83 -11.98 0.78 -3.58
C ILE A 83 -11.20 2.08 -3.84
N THR A 84 -11.32 3.06 -2.96
CA THR A 84 -10.56 4.31 -3.07
C THR A 84 -9.06 4.05 -2.98
N MET A 85 -8.62 3.20 -2.05
CA MET A 85 -7.22 2.75 -1.95
C MET A 85 -6.72 2.12 -3.24
N ILE A 86 -7.50 1.22 -3.84
CA ILE A 86 -7.18 0.56 -5.11
C ILE A 86 -7.06 1.60 -6.25
N VAL A 87 -8.04 2.50 -6.39
CA VAL A 87 -8.03 3.52 -7.45
C VAL A 87 -6.83 4.44 -7.30
N VAL A 88 -6.55 4.92 -6.08
CA VAL A 88 -5.40 5.79 -5.83
C VAL A 88 -4.07 5.04 -6.03
N SER A 89 -4.00 3.76 -5.65
CA SER A 89 -2.83 2.91 -5.93
C SER A 89 -2.58 2.74 -7.43
N ILE A 90 -3.64 2.58 -8.24
CA ILE A 90 -3.53 2.55 -9.70
C ILE A 90 -2.98 3.89 -10.21
N LEU A 91 -3.58 5.01 -9.78
CA LEU A 91 -3.14 6.35 -10.19
C LEU A 91 -1.68 6.60 -9.78
N TYR A 92 -1.29 6.17 -8.59
CA TYR A 92 0.07 6.26 -8.09
C TYR A 92 1.03 5.44 -8.96
N SER A 93 0.84 4.12 -9.03
CA SER A 93 1.81 3.24 -9.68
C SER A 93 1.87 3.43 -11.19
N VAL A 94 0.71 3.54 -11.85
CA VAL A 94 0.66 3.77 -13.31
C VAL A 94 1.01 5.22 -13.64
N GLY A 95 0.57 6.20 -12.84
CA GLY A 95 0.87 7.61 -13.05
C GLY A 95 2.37 7.90 -12.97
N PHE A 96 3.06 7.39 -11.94
CA PHE A 96 4.52 7.51 -11.85
C PHE A 96 5.22 6.78 -12.97
N PHE A 97 4.77 5.57 -13.36
CA PHE A 97 5.35 4.88 -14.51
C PHE A 97 5.23 5.69 -15.81
N ILE A 98 4.08 6.33 -16.04
CA ILE A 98 3.88 7.21 -17.20
C ILE A 98 4.81 8.43 -17.09
N LEU A 99 4.92 9.05 -15.91
CA LEU A 99 5.84 10.18 -15.71
C LEU A 99 7.28 9.78 -16.03
N ASP A 100 7.73 8.62 -15.57
CA ASP A 100 9.05 8.07 -15.87
C ASP A 100 9.24 7.89 -17.37
N VAL A 101 8.30 7.26 -18.05
CA VAL A 101 8.37 7.11 -19.51
C VAL A 101 8.45 8.48 -20.18
N THR A 102 7.58 9.43 -19.77
CA THR A 102 7.56 10.78 -20.36
C THR A 102 8.82 11.59 -20.07
N SER A 103 9.56 11.27 -19.00
CA SER A 103 10.82 11.92 -18.60
C SER A 103 11.87 11.93 -19.72
N LEU A 104 11.78 10.97 -20.66
CA LEU A 104 12.66 10.87 -21.81
C LEU A 104 12.51 12.05 -22.80
N TRP A 105 11.39 12.78 -22.76
CA TRP A 105 11.08 13.85 -23.71
C TRP A 105 10.81 15.21 -23.06
N ILE A 106 10.82 15.31 -21.73
CA ILE A 106 10.56 16.57 -21.00
C ILE A 106 11.83 17.08 -20.31
N SER A 107 11.84 18.35 -19.92
CA SER A 107 13.00 18.91 -19.21
C SER A 107 13.13 18.28 -17.81
N PRO A 108 14.37 18.02 -17.33
CA PRO A 108 14.58 17.43 -16.00
C PRO A 108 13.92 18.24 -14.89
N LEU A 109 14.03 19.58 -14.93
CA LEU A 109 13.46 20.47 -13.93
C LEU A 109 11.93 20.37 -13.87
N PHE A 110 11.26 20.24 -15.02
CA PHE A 110 9.81 20.05 -15.07
C PHE A 110 9.41 18.70 -14.47
N ASN A 111 10.10 17.61 -14.84
CA ASN A 111 9.85 16.28 -14.27
C ASN A 111 9.97 16.30 -12.73
N ILE A 112 11.09 16.79 -12.20
CA ILE A 112 11.35 16.82 -10.75
C ILE A 112 10.25 17.60 -10.02
N THR A 113 9.85 18.75 -10.56
CA THR A 113 8.81 19.58 -9.96
C THR A 113 7.48 18.81 -9.90
N VAL A 114 7.02 18.26 -11.03
CA VAL A 114 5.75 17.52 -11.11
C VAL A 114 5.77 16.28 -10.22
N SER A 115 6.84 15.49 -10.28
CA SER A 115 7.00 14.26 -9.49
C SER A 115 7.01 14.53 -7.99
N SER A 116 7.66 15.61 -7.54
CA SER A 116 7.67 16.01 -6.12
C SER A 116 6.30 16.42 -5.62
N TRP A 117 5.56 17.23 -6.39
CA TRP A 117 4.19 17.64 -6.05
C TRP A 117 3.21 16.47 -6.07
N LEU A 118 3.32 15.59 -7.07
CA LEU A 118 2.50 14.38 -7.17
C LEU A 118 2.75 13.46 -5.98
N PHE A 119 4.03 13.24 -5.62
CA PHE A 119 4.41 12.40 -4.49
C PHE A 119 3.85 12.93 -3.18
N ALA A 120 4.08 14.22 -2.88
CA ALA A 120 3.58 14.86 -1.68
C ALA A 120 2.05 14.79 -1.59
N SER A 121 1.35 15.07 -2.70
CA SER A 121 -0.11 15.04 -2.75
C SER A 121 -0.66 13.63 -2.53
N ILE A 122 -0.05 12.62 -3.17
CA ILE A 122 -0.49 11.23 -3.04
C ILE A 122 -0.26 10.68 -1.64
N ILE A 123 0.86 10.99 -0.97
CA ILE A 123 1.07 10.57 0.42
C ILE A 123 -0.06 11.08 1.30
N VAL A 124 -0.43 12.35 1.17
CA VAL A 124 -1.53 12.92 1.97
C VAL A 124 -2.86 12.21 1.65
N ILE A 125 -3.11 11.89 0.38
CA ILE A 125 -4.31 11.14 -0.02
C ILE A 125 -4.31 9.71 0.56
N PHE A 126 -3.18 8.99 0.51
CA PHE A 126 -3.05 7.69 1.18
C PHE A 126 -3.35 7.82 2.67
N GLY A 127 -2.84 8.87 3.31
CA GLY A 127 -3.09 9.09 4.74
C GLY A 127 -4.57 9.27 5.07
N ILE A 128 -5.30 10.00 4.23
CA ILE A 128 -6.76 10.13 4.35
C ILE A 128 -7.44 8.77 4.20
N ILE A 129 -7.03 7.97 3.21
CA ILE A 129 -7.66 6.67 2.94
C ILE A 129 -7.37 5.66 4.06
N ASP A 130 -6.15 5.64 4.59
CA ASP A 130 -5.77 4.80 5.72
C ASP A 130 -6.59 5.12 6.96
N LEU A 131 -6.85 6.41 7.23
CA LEU A 131 -7.78 6.83 8.27
C LEU A 131 -9.22 6.36 7.99
N LEU A 132 -9.68 6.40 6.74
CA LEU A 132 -11.00 5.88 6.36
C LEU A 132 -11.09 4.36 6.55
N ILE A 133 -10.08 3.60 6.15
CA ILE A 133 -9.99 2.15 6.39
C ILE A 133 -10.03 1.87 7.89
N ALA A 134 -9.22 2.59 8.67
CA ALA A 134 -9.17 2.43 10.12
C ALA A 134 -10.52 2.71 10.79
N VAL A 135 -11.12 3.86 10.52
CA VAL A 135 -12.40 4.28 11.12
C VAL A 135 -13.52 3.32 10.73
N THR A 136 -13.59 2.91 9.46
CA THR A 136 -14.62 1.97 9.00
C THR A 136 -14.47 0.64 9.75
N LEU A 137 -13.30 0.00 9.73
CA LEU A 137 -13.07 -1.27 10.42
C LEU A 137 -13.28 -1.18 11.94
N LEU A 138 -12.82 -0.11 12.60
CA LEU A 138 -13.03 0.10 14.04
C LEU A 138 -14.50 0.36 14.40
N SER A 139 -15.27 1.00 13.52
CA SER A 139 -16.73 1.12 13.71
C SER A 139 -17.43 -0.25 13.71
N GLY A 140 -16.86 -1.23 13.00
CA GLY A 140 -17.29 -2.62 12.94
C GLY A 140 -16.66 -3.55 13.98
N HIS A 141 -15.96 -3.04 15.00
CA HIS A 141 -15.13 -3.85 15.91
C HIS A 141 -15.85 -4.99 16.66
N LYS A 142 -17.18 -4.96 16.77
CA LYS A 142 -17.94 -6.07 17.38
C LYS A 142 -18.14 -7.25 16.43
N GLU A 143 -18.12 -6.97 15.13
CA GLU A 143 -18.43 -7.91 14.05
C GLU A 143 -17.15 -8.58 13.50
N LEU A 144 -15.96 -8.01 13.81
CA LEU A 144 -14.69 -8.43 13.24
C LEU A 144 -13.73 -9.06 14.27
N PRO A 145 -12.98 -10.12 13.88
CA PRO A 145 -11.91 -10.69 14.70
C PRO A 145 -10.83 -9.67 15.09
N GLU A 146 -10.08 -9.99 16.15
CA GLU A 146 -9.04 -9.11 16.71
C GLU A 146 -7.96 -8.70 15.70
N GLN A 147 -7.60 -9.59 14.77
CA GLN A 147 -6.59 -9.33 13.73
C GLN A 147 -6.94 -8.13 12.85
N PHE A 148 -8.23 -7.94 12.52
CA PHE A 148 -8.71 -6.78 11.76
C PHE A 148 -8.67 -5.49 12.56
N LYS A 149 -8.80 -5.58 13.90
CA LYS A 149 -8.65 -4.43 14.80
C LYS A 149 -7.20 -3.98 14.83
N ILE A 150 -6.26 -4.92 14.94
CA ILE A 150 -4.83 -4.62 14.88
C ILE A 150 -4.50 -3.98 13.53
N PHE A 151 -4.99 -4.55 12.43
CA PHE A 151 -4.84 -3.97 11.10
C PHE A 151 -5.36 -2.53 11.04
N ALA A 152 -6.57 -2.28 11.55
CA ALA A 152 -7.18 -0.95 11.57
C ALA A 152 -6.39 0.04 12.43
N ILE A 153 -5.85 -0.38 13.58
CA ILE A 153 -5.00 0.47 14.43
C ILE A 153 -3.70 0.85 13.73
N ILE A 154 -3.05 -0.09 13.03
CA ILE A 154 -1.82 0.23 12.30
C ILE A 154 -2.11 1.20 11.15
N ASN A 155 -3.20 0.99 10.40
CA ASN A 155 -3.64 1.94 9.36
C ASN A 155 -3.97 3.32 9.97
N LEU A 156 -4.57 3.38 11.17
CA LEU A 156 -4.82 4.64 11.87
C LEU A 156 -3.50 5.40 12.12
N ILE A 157 -2.49 4.70 12.62
CA ILE A 157 -1.17 5.26 12.91
C ILE A 157 -0.46 5.71 11.61
N MET A 158 -0.50 4.88 10.57
CA MET A 158 0.04 5.23 9.25
C MET A 158 -0.61 6.49 8.70
N GLY A 159 -1.94 6.54 8.70
CA GLY A 159 -2.68 7.68 8.16
C GLY A 159 -2.36 9.00 8.87
N VAL A 160 -2.20 8.98 10.20
CA VAL A 160 -1.76 10.17 10.95
C VAL A 160 -0.36 10.61 10.53
N PHE A 161 0.59 9.69 10.37
CA PHE A 161 1.95 10.04 9.98
C PHE A 161 2.03 10.54 8.53
N GLU A 162 1.30 9.92 7.60
CA GLU A 162 1.23 10.33 6.20
C GLU A 162 0.67 11.75 6.03
N LEU A 163 -0.37 12.10 6.78
CA LEU A 163 -0.95 13.45 6.75
C LEU A 163 0.04 14.55 7.14
N THR A 164 1.01 14.26 8.01
CA THR A 164 1.99 15.26 8.44
C THR A 164 3.11 15.50 7.44
N LEU A 165 3.24 14.63 6.41
CA LEU A 165 4.31 14.58 5.39
C LEU A 165 5.73 14.39 5.96
N VAL A 166 6.12 15.16 6.98
CA VAL A 166 7.39 15.08 7.70
C VAL A 166 7.60 13.71 8.36
N PHE A 167 6.55 13.13 8.94
CA PHE A 167 6.63 11.80 9.57
C PHE A 167 6.25 10.65 8.63
N SER A 168 5.91 10.93 7.36
CA SER A 168 5.61 9.89 6.37
C SER A 168 6.72 8.83 6.18
N PRO A 169 8.03 9.09 6.41
CA PRO A 169 9.03 8.04 6.32
C PRO A 169 8.82 6.87 7.30
N VAL A 170 8.05 7.05 8.38
CA VAL A 170 7.69 5.97 9.32
C VAL A 170 6.91 4.85 8.60
N VAL A 171 6.20 5.18 7.52
CA VAL A 171 5.46 4.21 6.68
C VAL A 171 6.38 3.19 6.02
N LEU A 172 7.66 3.52 5.79
CA LEU A 172 8.65 2.57 5.29
C LEU A 172 8.77 1.32 6.16
N VAL A 173 8.48 1.45 7.46
CA VAL A 173 8.46 0.35 8.42
C VAL A 173 7.05 -0.18 8.62
N LEU A 174 6.04 0.69 8.74
CA LEU A 174 4.69 0.26 9.08
C LEU A 174 3.99 -0.48 7.93
N PHE A 175 4.17 -0.05 6.68
CA PHE A 175 3.50 -0.67 5.54
C PHE A 175 3.90 -2.15 5.36
N PRO A 176 5.19 -2.55 5.46
CA PRO A 176 5.58 -3.96 5.51
C PRO A 176 4.91 -4.74 6.64
N VAL A 177 4.76 -4.14 7.83
CA VAL A 177 4.07 -4.79 8.96
C VAL A 177 2.59 -5.04 8.62
N VAL A 178 1.91 -4.06 8.01
CA VAL A 178 0.53 -4.22 7.54
C VAL A 178 0.43 -5.32 6.48
N ALA A 179 1.36 -5.36 5.53
CA ALA A 179 1.40 -6.37 4.49
C ALA A 179 1.63 -7.79 5.06
N ILE A 180 2.53 -7.94 6.04
CA ILE A 180 2.71 -9.21 6.76
C ILE A 180 1.45 -9.59 7.54
N LEU A 181 0.79 -8.64 8.20
CA LEU A 181 -0.45 -8.91 8.91
C LEU A 181 -1.56 -9.38 7.95
N MET A 182 -1.68 -8.76 6.77
CA MET A 182 -2.59 -9.24 5.73
C MET A 182 -2.23 -10.66 5.28
N ALA A 183 -0.94 -10.96 5.09
CA ALA A 183 -0.49 -12.31 4.76
C ALA A 183 -0.91 -13.32 5.84
N LEU A 184 -0.73 -13.00 7.12
CA LEU A 184 -1.15 -13.85 8.23
C LEU A 184 -2.66 -14.07 8.24
N ILE A 185 -3.45 -13.03 7.98
CA ILE A 185 -4.92 -13.13 7.87
C ILE A 185 -5.33 -14.04 6.71
N PHE A 186 -4.69 -13.88 5.54
CA PHE A 186 -4.98 -14.71 4.36
C PHE A 186 -4.61 -16.19 4.54
N LEU A 187 -3.48 -16.45 5.19
CA LEU A 187 -2.93 -17.80 5.36
C LEU A 187 -3.49 -18.51 6.59
N LYS A 188 -4.22 -17.80 7.46
CA LYS A 188 -4.91 -18.41 8.60
C LYS A 188 -5.96 -19.39 8.07
N LYS A 189 -5.84 -20.65 8.46
CA LYS A 189 -6.87 -21.66 8.18
C LYS A 189 -8.17 -21.22 8.88
N PRO A 190 -9.34 -21.35 8.24
CA PRO A 190 -10.60 -21.17 8.95
C PRO A 190 -10.57 -22.17 10.12
N GLU A 191 -10.66 -21.65 11.35
CA GLU A 191 -10.78 -22.51 12.53
C GLU A 191 -11.97 -23.43 12.26
N SER A 192 -11.70 -24.73 12.18
CA SER A 192 -12.75 -25.73 12.14
C SER A 192 -13.64 -25.45 13.33
N ILE A 193 -14.90 -25.10 13.06
CA ILE A 193 -15.94 -24.98 14.08
C ILE A 193 -15.86 -26.27 14.90
N GLU A 194 -15.25 -26.20 16.10
CA GLU A 194 -15.43 -27.24 17.10
C GLU A 194 -16.89 -27.10 17.52
N ILE A 195 -17.72 -27.96 16.94
CA ILE A 195 -19.07 -28.20 17.43
C ILE A 195 -18.88 -28.80 18.83
N VAL A 196 -19.11 -27.98 19.86
CA VAL A 196 -19.41 -28.46 21.21
C VAL A 196 -20.91 -28.43 21.38
#